data_AF-A0A346MVB5-F1
#
_entry.id   AF-A0A346MVB5-F1
#
_cell.length_a   1.000
_cell.length_b   1.000
_cell.length_c   1.000
_cell.angle_alpha   90.00
_cell.angle_beta   90.00
_cell.angle_gamma   90.00
#
_symmetry.space_group_name_H-M   'P 1'
#
loop_
_entity.id
_entity.type
_entity.pdbx_description
1 polymer ?
#
loop_
_entity_poly.entity_id
_entity_poly.type
_entity_poly.pdbx_seq_one_letter_code
_entity_poly.pdbx_strand_id
1 'polypeptide(L)'
;MFLWSLVVLAGLIGVSTWATGIVSIVPAIQDLVDNPAAGYNPWTIATLFDAYFGFLWFWLWVAYRERSVVARIAWLPVILLLGNIGMASYMLKVLWSLPPGAGAREVLLRPEGA
;
A
#
# COMPACT_ATOMS: atom_id res chain seq x y z
N MET A 1 13.26 2.83 -9.15
CA MET A 1 12.36 2.75 -7.97
C MET A 1 11.59 4.05 -7.75
N PHE A 2 12.25 5.22 -7.70
CA PHE A 2 11.56 6.51 -7.48
C PHE A 2 10.46 6.83 -8.51
N LEU A 3 10.80 6.83 -9.80
CA LEU A 3 9.84 7.09 -10.88
C LEU A 3 8.66 6.10 -10.85
N TRP A 4 8.95 4.83 -10.57
CA TRP A 4 7.92 3.80 -10.47
C TRP A 4 6.94 4.07 -9.32
N SER A 5 7.44 4.45 -8.13
CA SER A 5 6.57 4.81 -7.01
C SER A 5 5.67 6.01 -7.32
N LEU A 6 6.17 7.00 -8.07
CA LEU A 6 5.34 8.14 -8.53
C LEU A 6 4.26 7.69 -9.52
N VAL A 7 4.60 6.82 -10.47
CA VAL A 7 3.63 6.27 -11.43
C VAL A 7 2.54 5.50 -10.71
N VAL A 8 2.90 4.64 -9.76
CA VAL A 8 1.93 3.88 -8.95
C VAL A 8 1.04 4.83 -8.15
N LEU A 9 1.62 5.83 -7.48
CA LEU A 9 0.86 6.78 -6.67
C LEU A 9 -0.11 7.61 -7.52
N ALA A 10 0.36 8.20 -8.61
CA ALA A 10 -0.46 8.99 -9.51
C ALA A 10 -1.55 8.14 -10.19
N GLY A 11 -1.19 6.94 -10.63
CA GLY A 11 -2.13 6.00 -11.24
C GLY A 11 -3.25 5.61 -10.29
N LEU A 12 -2.93 5.25 -9.04
CA LEU A 12 -3.95 4.85 -8.06
C LEU A 12 -4.83 6.02 -7.62
N ILE A 13 -4.24 7.20 -7.36
CA ILE A 13 -5.03 8.39 -7.06
C ILE A 13 -5.98 8.70 -8.23
N GLY A 14 -5.48 8.64 -9.46
CA GLY A 14 -6.29 8.86 -10.67
C GLY A 14 -7.44 7.87 -10.81
N VAL A 15 -7.16 6.57 -10.70
CA VAL A 15 -8.19 5.51 -10.79
C VAL A 15 -9.19 5.61 -9.64
N SER A 16 -8.75 5.84 -8.40
CA SER A 16 -9.64 6.00 -7.25
C SER A 16 -10.53 7.23 -7.38
N THR A 17 -9.99 8.33 -7.89
CA THR A 17 -10.75 9.57 -8.12
C THR A 17 -11.78 9.38 -9.23
N TRP A 18 -11.38 8.76 -10.34
CA TRP A 18 -12.27 8.42 -11.44
C TRP A 18 -13.42 7.50 -11.00
N ALA A 19 -13.09 6.41 -10.29
CA ALA A 19 -14.09 5.47 -9.77
C ALA A 19 -15.07 6.16 -8.81
N THR A 20 -14.56 6.98 -7.89
CA THR A 20 -15.39 7.76 -6.95
C THR A 20 -16.31 8.76 -7.66
N GLY A 21 -15.87 9.29 -8.82
CA GLY A 21 -16.68 10.17 -9.66
C GLY A 21 -17.85 9.46 -10.35
N ILE A 22 -17.79 8.13 -10.49
CA ILE A 22 -18.89 7.31 -11.05
C ILE A 22 -19.80 6.81 -9.92
N VAL A 23 -19.20 6.19 -8.90
CA VAL A 23 -19.91 5.66 -7.73
C VAL A 23 -19.05 5.86 -6.49
N SER A 24 -19.64 6.40 -5.44
CA SER A 24 -18.92 6.55 -4.18
C SER A 24 -18.70 5.17 -3.53
N ILE A 25 -17.68 5.08 -2.69
CA ILE A 25 -17.29 3.81 -2.09
C ILE A 25 -18.35 3.24 -1.13
N VAL A 26 -19.19 4.08 -0.52
CA VAL A 26 -20.19 3.64 0.46
C VAL A 26 -21.31 2.80 -0.17
N PRO A 27 -22.03 3.27 -1.22
CA PRO A 27 -22.99 2.44 -1.93
C PRO A 27 -22.36 1.20 -2.57
N ALA A 28 -21.13 1.31 -3.09
CA ALA A 28 -20.42 0.18 -3.66
C ALA A 28 -20.14 -0.92 -2.61
N ILE A 29 -19.76 -0.54 -1.38
CA ILE A 29 -19.59 -1.48 -0.26
C ILE A 29 -20.93 -2.07 0.16
N GLN A 30 -21.99 -1.26 0.25
CA GLN A 30 -23.31 -1.73 0.65
C GLN A 30 -23.86 -2.76 -0.33
N ASP A 31 -23.79 -2.49 -1.63
CA ASP A 31 -24.20 -3.45 -2.66
C ASP A 31 -23.39 -4.76 -2.59
N LEU A 32 -22.09 -4.66 -2.31
CA LEU A 32 -21.22 -5.82 -2.12
C LEU A 32 -21.64 -6.70 -0.92
N VAL A 33 -22.10 -6.07 0.17
CA VAL A 33 -22.55 -6.75 1.40
C VAL A 33 -23.93 -7.36 1.20
N ASP A 34 -24.84 -6.64 0.55
CA ASP A 34 -26.23 -7.04 0.35
C ASP A 34 -26.38 -8.11 -0.74
N ASN A 35 -25.50 -8.09 -1.76
CA ASN A 35 -25.54 -9.00 -2.91
C ASN A 35 -24.24 -9.80 -3.11
N PRO A 36 -23.82 -10.64 -2.15
CA PRO A 36 -22.51 -11.29 -2.20
C PRO A 36 -22.35 -12.22 -3.42
N ALA A 37 -23.42 -12.87 -3.88
CA ALA A 37 -23.38 -13.77 -5.02
C ALA A 37 -23.26 -13.06 -6.39
N ALA A 38 -23.53 -11.76 -6.46
CA ALA A 38 -23.44 -10.99 -7.71
C ALA A 38 -22.00 -10.52 -8.03
N GLY A 39 -21.11 -10.48 -7.02
CA GLY A 39 -19.74 -9.95 -7.16
C GLY A 39 -18.62 -10.79 -6.51
N TYR A 40 -18.92 -11.68 -5.57
CA TYR A 40 -17.93 -12.60 -4.97
C TYR A 40 -17.94 -13.96 -5.64
N ASN A 41 -17.34 -14.05 -6.82
CA ASN A 41 -16.85 -15.35 -7.26
C ASN A 41 -15.66 -15.77 -6.37
N PRO A 42 -15.33 -17.07 -6.29
CA PRO A 42 -14.20 -17.55 -5.48
C PRO A 42 -12.87 -16.86 -5.80
N TRP A 43 -12.68 -16.39 -7.04
CA TRP A 43 -11.49 -15.64 -7.45
C TRP A 43 -11.44 -14.25 -6.82
N THR A 44 -12.55 -13.53 -6.69
CA THR A 44 -12.60 -12.23 -6.00
C THR A 44 -12.06 -12.36 -4.57
N ILE A 45 -12.51 -13.38 -3.85
CA ILE A 45 -12.05 -13.68 -2.49
C ILE A 45 -10.55 -14.02 -2.50
N ALA A 46 -10.13 -14.93 -3.38
CA ALA A 46 -8.73 -15.32 -3.48
C ALA A 46 -7.80 -14.13 -3.78
N THR A 47 -8.18 -13.25 -4.71
CA THR A 47 -7.40 -12.05 -5.05
C THR A 47 -7.36 -11.01 -3.93
N LEU A 48 -8.44 -10.90 -3.14
CA LEU A 48 -8.48 -10.00 -1.99
C LEU A 48 -7.51 -10.51 -0.91
N PHE A 49 -7.53 -11.81 -0.61
CA PHE A 49 -6.57 -12.41 0.30
C PHE A 49 -5.13 -12.23 -0.21
N ASP A 50 -4.86 -12.51 -1.49
CA ASP A 50 -3.54 -12.33 -2.09
C ASP A 50 -3.02 -10.88 -1.91
N ALA A 51 -3.86 -9.88 -2.20
CA ALA A 51 -3.52 -8.47 -2.01
C ALA A 51 -3.20 -8.14 -0.53
N TYR A 52 -4.06 -8.56 0.41
CA TYR A 52 -3.87 -8.26 1.83
C TYR A 52 -2.67 -9.00 2.45
N PHE A 53 -2.40 -10.24 2.03
CA PHE A 53 -1.17 -10.93 2.42
C PHE A 53 0.06 -10.21 1.85
N GLY A 54 0.00 -9.71 0.62
CA GLY A 54 1.03 -8.84 0.04
C GLY A 54 1.26 -7.57 0.87
N PHE A 55 0.19 -6.92 1.33
CA PHE A 55 0.26 -5.74 2.19
C PHE A 55 0.91 -6.05 3.54
N LEU A 56 0.56 -7.18 4.16
CA LEU A 56 1.18 -7.63 5.40
C LEU A 56 2.65 -7.97 5.22
N TRP A 57 3.02 -8.65 4.12
CA TRP A 57 4.42 -8.93 3.79
C TRP A 57 5.24 -7.65 3.61
N PHE A 58 4.71 -6.67 2.90
CA PHE A 58 5.36 -5.37 2.77
C PHE A 58 5.45 -4.64 4.12
N TRP A 59 4.39 -4.69 4.91
CA TRP A 59 4.41 -4.10 6.25
C TRP A 59 5.46 -4.77 7.16
N LEU A 60 5.69 -6.08 7.06
CA LEU A 60 6.76 -6.74 7.81
C LEU A 60 8.14 -6.17 7.44
N TRP A 61 8.37 -5.87 6.17
CA TRP A 61 9.58 -5.16 5.73
C TRP A 61 9.65 -3.73 6.29
N VAL A 62 8.54 -2.98 6.32
CA VAL A 62 8.46 -1.68 7.00
C VAL A 62 8.78 -1.81 8.49
N ALA A 63 8.21 -2.81 9.16
CA ALA A 63 8.40 -3.07 10.57
C ALA A 63 9.86 -3.42 10.90
N TYR A 64 10.52 -4.18 10.03
CA TYR A 64 11.95 -4.45 10.13
C TYR A 64 12.81 -3.17 9.99
N ARG A 65 12.46 -2.30 9.04
CA ARG A 65 13.20 -1.06 8.75
C ARG A 65 13.03 0.04 9.79
N GLU A 66 11.81 0.26 10.26
CA GLU A 66 11.52 1.30 11.25
C GLU A 66 12.10 0.93 12.62
N ARG A 67 12.79 1.87 13.28
CA ARG A 67 13.28 1.67 14.66
C ARG A 67 12.20 1.93 15.70
N SER A 68 11.36 2.94 15.44
CA SER A 68 10.31 3.38 16.34
C SER A 68 9.12 2.41 16.28
N VAL A 69 8.77 1.82 17.42
CA VAL A 69 7.57 0.98 17.56
C VAL A 69 6.31 1.76 17.17
N VAL A 70 6.27 3.07 17.49
CA VAL A 70 5.16 3.95 17.08
C VAL A 70 5.06 4.03 15.57
N ALA A 71 6.18 4.22 14.86
CA ALA A 71 6.17 4.26 13.39
C ALA A 71 5.71 2.92 12.79
N ARG A 72 6.16 1.78 13.36
CA ARG A 72 5.73 0.44 12.91
C ARG A 72 4.21 0.27 13.01
N ILE A 73 3.64 0.65 14.16
CA ILE A 73 2.21 0.54 14.43
C ILE A 73 1.44 1.53 13.57
N ALA A 74 1.93 2.75 13.37
CA ALA A 74 1.26 3.77 12.55
C ALA A 74 1.20 3.40 11.06
N TRP A 75 2.24 2.73 10.52
CA TRP A 75 2.24 2.32 9.12
C TRP A 75 1.32 1.14 8.81
N LEU A 76 0.97 0.31 9.81
CA LEU A 76 0.06 -0.83 9.61
C LEU A 76 -1.32 -0.39 9.10
N PRO A 77 -2.09 0.48 9.81
CA PRO A 77 -3.39 0.91 9.33
C PRO A 77 -3.27 1.71 8.02
N VAL A 78 -2.21 2.49 7.83
CA VAL A 78 -1.99 3.22 6.57
C VAL A 78 -1.89 2.24 5.40
N ILE A 79 -1.12 1.15 5.53
CA ILE A 79 -0.97 0.15 4.48
C ILE A 79 -2.24 -0.68 4.28
N LEU A 80 -2.91 -1.10 5.36
CA LEU A 80 -4.13 -1.92 5.26
C LEU A 80 -5.33 -1.16 4.71
N LEU A 81 -5.41 0.15 4.95
CA LEU A 81 -6.52 0.99 4.48
C LEU A 81 -6.27 1.60 3.10
N LEU A 82 -5.04 2.08 2.83
CA LEU A 82 -4.70 2.72 1.56
C LEU A 82 -4.07 1.76 0.55
N GLY A 83 -3.71 0.54 0.96
CA GLY A 83 -3.08 -0.47 0.11
C GLY A 83 -1.80 0.05 -0.55
N ASN A 84 -1.75 -0.07 -1.87
CA ASN A 84 -0.61 0.34 -2.69
C ASN A 84 -0.28 1.85 -2.60
N ILE A 85 -1.26 2.73 -2.30
CA ILE A 85 -0.99 4.17 -2.08
C ILE A 85 -0.12 4.35 -0.83
N GLY A 86 -0.44 3.63 0.26
CA GLY A 86 0.35 3.65 1.49
C GLY A 86 1.77 3.11 1.27
N MET A 87 1.89 2.00 0.52
CA MET A 87 3.19 1.40 0.21
C MET A 87 4.06 2.28 -0.69
N ALA A 88 3.49 2.90 -1.73
CA ALA A 88 4.19 3.85 -2.59
C ALA A 88 4.65 5.09 -1.81
N SER A 89 3.80 5.61 -0.92
CA SER A 89 4.14 6.74 -0.05
C SER A 89 5.30 6.41 0.89
N TYR A 90 5.29 5.21 1.48
CA TYR A 90 6.40 4.73 2.31
C TYR A 90 7.69 4.60 1.51
N MET A 91 7.62 4.03 0.29
CA MET A 91 8.78 3.89 -0.59
C MET A 91 9.35 5.26 -0.99
N LEU A 92 8.53 6.27 -1.23
CA LEU A 92 8.99 7.64 -1.49
C LEU A 92 9.69 8.24 -0.26
N LYS A 93 9.10 8.09 0.95
CA LYS A 93 9.74 8.50 2.22
C LYS A 93 11.14 7.90 2.35
N VAL A 94 11.28 6.60 2.06
CA VAL A 94 12.56 5.91 2.06
C VAL A 94 13.52 6.55 1.08
N LEU A 95 13.12 6.68 -0.19
CA LEU A 95 14.03 7.12 -1.24
C LEU A 95 14.51 8.56 -1.02
N TRP A 96 13.68 9.41 -0.42
CA TRP A 96 14.07 10.77 -0.02
C TRP A 96 15.05 10.83 1.16
N SER A 97 15.08 9.80 1.99
CA SER A 97 16.01 9.73 3.12
C SER A 97 17.41 9.22 2.74
N LEU A 98 17.57 8.68 1.51
CA LEU A 98 18.81 8.04 1.09
C LEU A 98 19.81 9.03 0.46
N PRO A 99 21.13 8.81 0.63
CA PRO A 99 22.16 9.61 -0.03
C PRO A 99 22.10 9.51 -1.57
N PRO A 100 22.58 10.54 -2.29
CA PRO A 100 22.76 10.46 -3.74
C PRO A 100 23.65 9.26 -4.11
N GLY A 101 23.16 8.39 -5.00
CA GLY A 101 23.87 7.18 -5.43
C GLY A 101 23.61 5.93 -4.59
N ALA A 102 22.71 5.98 -3.60
CA ALA A 102 22.27 4.79 -2.87
C ALA A 102 21.66 3.73 -3.80
N GLY A 103 22.02 2.47 -3.57
CA GLY A 103 21.57 1.32 -4.34
C GLY A 103 20.40 0.58 -3.71
N ALA A 104 20.12 -0.61 -4.24
CA ALA A 104 19.04 -1.46 -3.74
C ALA A 104 19.30 -1.97 -2.31
N ARG A 105 20.57 -2.08 -1.90
CA ARG A 105 20.94 -2.55 -0.57
C ARG A 105 20.46 -1.58 0.51
N GLU A 106 20.67 -0.30 0.31
CA GLU A 106 20.28 0.77 1.24
C GLU A 106 18.75 0.96 1.27
N VAL A 107 18.07 0.63 0.17
CA VAL A 107 16.61 0.54 0.13
C VAL A 107 16.12 -0.66 0.93
N LEU A 108 16.71 -1.85 0.77
CA LEU A 108 16.17 -3.06 1.40
C LEU A 108 16.54 -3.18 2.88
N LEU A 109 17.76 -2.80 3.24
CA LEU A 109 18.29 -2.98 4.58
C LEU A 109 17.89 -1.83 5.51
N ARG A 110 17.84 -2.16 6.80
CA ARG A 110 17.68 -1.17 7.86
C ARG A 110 18.90 -0.23 7.87
N PRO A 111 18.71 1.09 7.98
CA PRO A 111 19.84 2.03 8.11
C PRO A 111 20.68 1.72 9.35
N GLU A 112 21.97 1.50 9.16
CA GLU A 112 22.95 1.38 10.24
C GLU A 112 23.22 2.79 10.82
N GLY A 113 23.10 2.95 12.14
CA GLY A 113 23.50 4.20 12.83
C GLY A 113 22.51 5.37 13.01
N ALA A 114 21.20 5.25 12.74
CA ALA A 114 20.23 6.35 12.95
C ALA A 114 19.50 6.33 14.31
#